data_AF-A0A7V8SW71-F1
#
_entry.id   AF-A0A7V8SW71-F1
#
_cell.length_a   1.000
_cell.length_b   1.000
_cell.length_c   1.000
_cell.angle_alpha   90.00
_cell.angle_beta   90.00
_cell.angle_gamma   90.00
#
_symmetry.space_group_name_H-M   'P 1'
#
loop_
_entity.id
_entity.type
_entity.pdbx_description
1 polymer ?
#
loop_
_entity_poly.entity_id
_entity_poly.type
_entity_poly.pdbx_seq_one_letter_code
_entity_poly.pdbx_strand_id
1 'polypeptide(L)'
;MRSIAAVLALVFGPACVWGQLADGVRVLVEQNDLATAERAVRAVRAKGGATPEVAAAISWLGRGALAARQLDRAEAYATEARNLALPMLGVRPIDADPWLATAVGASIEVHAGVLAARGEIPEALAYLRQQLKTWTGTSLTERISKNINLLNLEGKPAPALEGVSLSALRGRPVLLFFWAHWCPDCKADVPVIAAVQRRFAAQRLA
;
A
#
# COMPACT_ATOMS: atom_id res chain seq x y z
N MET A 1 -19.13 -57.69 -21.88
CA MET A 1 -18.50 -57.23 -20.62
C MET A 1 -18.25 -55.74 -20.74
N ARG A 2 -18.91 -54.92 -19.92
CA ARG A 2 -18.79 -53.46 -19.92
C ARG A 2 -17.61 -53.06 -19.04
N SER A 3 -16.50 -52.63 -19.62
CA SER A 3 -15.36 -52.10 -18.88
C SER A 3 -15.57 -50.61 -18.62
N ILE A 4 -15.89 -50.27 -17.38
CA ILE A 4 -15.91 -48.89 -16.86
C ILE A 4 -14.46 -48.53 -16.55
N ALA A 5 -13.83 -47.71 -17.38
CA ALA A 5 -12.56 -47.08 -17.04
C ALA A 5 -12.85 -45.75 -16.33
N ALA A 6 -12.59 -45.72 -15.03
CA ALA A 6 -12.74 -44.55 -14.18
C ALA A 6 -11.80 -43.43 -14.65
N VAL A 7 -12.38 -42.29 -15.01
CA VAL A 7 -11.64 -41.04 -15.23
C VAL A 7 -11.25 -40.50 -13.86
N LEU A 8 -10.02 -40.77 -13.44
CA LEU A 8 -9.41 -40.13 -12.28
C LEU A 8 -9.12 -38.67 -12.66
N ALA A 9 -10.09 -37.78 -12.44
CA ALA A 9 -9.88 -36.35 -12.52
C ALA A 9 -9.01 -35.92 -11.32
N LEU A 10 -7.69 -35.92 -11.53
CA LEU A 10 -6.73 -35.23 -10.67
C LEU A 10 -7.03 -33.74 -10.72
N VAL A 11 -7.85 -33.26 -9.79
CA VAL A 11 -7.99 -31.84 -9.48
C VAL A 11 -6.67 -31.41 -8.83
N PHE A 12 -5.70 -31.04 -9.66
CA PHE A 12 -4.58 -30.21 -9.23
C PHE A 12 -5.16 -28.86 -8.82
N GLY A 13 -5.46 -28.70 -7.52
CA GLY A 13 -5.65 -27.37 -6.96
C GLY A 13 -4.41 -26.53 -7.27
N PRO A 14 -4.53 -25.22 -7.53
CA PRO A 14 -3.37 -24.37 -7.65
C PRO A 14 -2.78 -24.27 -6.25
N ALA A 15 -1.90 -25.20 -5.90
CA ALA A 15 -0.80 -24.92 -5.00
C ALA A 15 0.10 -23.94 -5.76
N CYS A 16 -0.37 -22.71 -5.92
CA CYS A 16 0.54 -21.64 -6.24
C CYS A 16 1.53 -21.60 -5.09
N VAL A 17 2.76 -21.92 -5.43
CA VAL A 17 3.95 -21.42 -4.75
C VAL A 17 3.98 -19.90 -4.99
N TRP A 18 3.01 -19.17 -4.43
CA TRP A 18 3.25 -17.78 -4.13
C TRP A 18 4.35 -17.79 -3.07
N GLY A 19 5.29 -16.86 -3.16
CA GLY A 19 6.07 -16.47 -1.99
C GLY A 19 5.15 -16.11 -0.81
N GLN A 20 5.77 -15.64 0.26
CA GLN A 20 5.13 -15.16 1.49
C GLN A 20 3.70 -14.60 1.27
N LEU A 21 2.72 -15.01 2.09
CA LEU A 21 1.29 -14.70 1.97
C LEU A 21 1.03 -13.21 1.66
N ALA A 22 1.76 -12.33 2.35
CA ALA A 22 1.61 -10.88 2.18
C ALA A 22 1.92 -10.42 0.75
N ASP A 23 2.90 -11.02 0.07
CA ASP A 23 3.23 -10.72 -1.32
C ASP A 23 2.14 -11.21 -2.29
N GLY A 24 1.61 -12.42 -2.07
CA GLY A 24 0.50 -12.94 -2.86
C GLY A 24 -0.75 -12.07 -2.74
N VAL A 25 -1.07 -11.63 -1.52
CA VAL A 25 -2.19 -10.73 -1.25
C VAL A 25 -1.97 -9.35 -1.88
N ARG A 26 -0.75 -8.82 -1.83
CA ARG A 26 -0.40 -7.57 -2.52
C ARG A 26 -0.67 -7.65 -4.02
N VAL A 27 -0.22 -8.71 -4.69
CA VAL A 27 -0.45 -8.88 -6.14
C VAL A 27 -1.94 -8.96 -6.47
N LEU A 28 -2.72 -9.70 -5.67
CA LEU A 28 -4.17 -9.77 -5.88
C LEU A 28 -4.85 -8.41 -5.70
N VAL A 29 -4.41 -7.61 -4.72
CA VAL A 29 -4.89 -6.24 -4.53
C VAL A 29 -4.51 -5.33 -5.70
N GLU A 30 -3.28 -5.41 -6.22
CA GLU A 30 -2.83 -4.66 -7.41
C GLU A 30 -3.67 -5.02 -8.66
N GLN A 31 -4.17 -6.25 -8.73
CA GLN A 31 -5.08 -6.73 -9.78
C GLN A 31 -6.56 -6.39 -9.52
N ASN A 32 -6.87 -5.66 -8.44
CA ASN A 32 -8.23 -5.36 -7.96
C ASN A 32 -9.07 -6.60 -7.59
N ASP A 33 -8.44 -7.75 -7.32
CA ASP A 33 -9.12 -8.97 -6.87
C ASP A 33 -9.11 -9.10 -5.33
N LEU A 34 -9.80 -8.17 -4.67
CA LEU A 34 -9.89 -8.13 -3.21
C LEU A 34 -10.60 -9.37 -2.64
N ALA A 35 -11.57 -9.93 -3.39
CA ALA A 35 -12.32 -11.09 -2.94
C ALA A 35 -11.45 -12.34 -2.82
N THR A 36 -10.58 -12.59 -3.80
CA THR A 36 -9.61 -13.70 -3.73
C THR A 36 -8.56 -13.45 -2.65
N ALA A 37 -8.07 -12.21 -2.54
CA ALA A 37 -7.11 -11.80 -1.52
C ALA A 37 -7.63 -12.11 -0.10
N GLU A 38 -8.87 -11.74 0.19
CA GLU A 38 -9.50 -12.03 1.48
C GLU A 38 -9.66 -13.52 1.77
N ARG A 39 -10.04 -14.32 0.75
CA ARG A 39 -10.17 -15.77 0.91
C ARG A 39 -8.82 -16.39 1.26
N ALA A 40 -7.73 -15.94 0.63
CA ALA A 40 -6.38 -16.39 0.93
C ALA A 40 -5.99 -16.07 2.38
N VAL A 41 -6.19 -14.83 2.83
CA VAL A 41 -5.91 -14.43 4.22
C VAL A 41 -6.71 -15.26 5.22
N ARG A 42 -8.02 -15.43 5.00
CA ARG A 42 -8.89 -16.24 5.87
C ARG A 42 -8.41 -17.69 5.95
N ALA A 43 -8.07 -18.29 4.80
CA ALA A 43 -7.62 -19.67 4.73
C ALA A 43 -6.29 -19.91 5.48
N VAL A 44 -5.31 -19.00 5.34
CA VAL A 44 -4.03 -19.12 6.05
C VAL A 44 -4.20 -18.86 7.54
N ARG A 45 -4.94 -17.81 7.93
CA ARG A 45 -5.20 -17.51 9.34
C ARG A 45 -5.94 -18.65 10.06
N ALA A 46 -6.89 -19.31 9.39
CA ALA A 46 -7.60 -20.45 9.97
C ALA A 46 -6.69 -21.65 10.28
N LYS A 47 -5.58 -21.81 9.53
CA LYS A 47 -4.64 -22.91 9.70
C LYS A 47 -3.47 -22.57 10.62
N GLY A 48 -2.93 -21.35 10.50
CA GLY A 48 -1.69 -20.91 11.16
C GLY A 48 -1.86 -19.86 12.25
N GLY A 49 -3.09 -19.39 12.49
CA GLY A 49 -3.39 -18.39 13.50
C GLY A 49 -2.94 -16.98 13.14
N ALA A 50 -2.82 -16.15 14.18
CA ALA A 50 -2.38 -14.76 14.08
C ALA A 50 -0.86 -14.68 14.05
N THR A 51 -0.28 -14.41 12.88
CA THR A 51 1.17 -14.23 12.70
C THR A 51 1.49 -12.80 12.21
N PRO A 52 2.76 -12.34 12.31
CA PRO A 52 3.18 -11.07 11.73
C PRO A 52 2.85 -10.96 10.23
N GLU A 53 3.07 -12.04 9.48
CA GLU A 53 2.78 -12.10 8.05
C GLU A 53 1.27 -12.01 7.76
N VAL A 54 0.41 -12.62 8.59
CA VAL A 54 -1.05 -12.45 8.49
C VAL A 54 -1.44 -10.99 8.77
N ALA A 55 -0.82 -10.33 9.75
CA ALA A 55 -1.07 -8.91 10.00
C ALA A 55 -0.70 -8.04 8.78
N ALA A 56 0.45 -8.32 8.16
CA ALA A 56 0.89 -7.63 6.95
C ALA A 56 -0.08 -7.88 5.78
N ALA A 57 -0.54 -9.11 5.61
CA ALA A 57 -1.52 -9.46 4.57
C ALA A 57 -2.87 -8.76 4.78
N ILE A 58 -3.38 -8.69 6.00
CA ILE A 58 -4.61 -7.92 6.32
C ILE A 58 -4.41 -6.44 5.99
N SER A 59 -3.24 -5.87 6.27
CA SER A 59 -2.96 -4.48 5.96
C SER A 59 -2.99 -4.16 4.46
N TRP A 60 -2.63 -5.14 3.61
CA TRP A 60 -2.81 -5.04 2.15
C TRP A 60 -4.28 -5.04 1.74
N LEU A 61 -5.14 -5.83 2.41
CA LEU A 61 -6.59 -5.76 2.18
C LEU A 61 -7.14 -4.36 2.52
N GLY A 62 -6.62 -3.72 3.57
CA GLY A 62 -6.96 -2.34 3.93
C GLY A 62 -6.62 -1.35 2.81
N ARG A 63 -5.42 -1.44 2.22
CA ARG A 63 -5.02 -0.62 1.07
C ARG A 63 -5.91 -0.86 -0.15
N GLY A 64 -6.21 -2.13 -0.45
CA GLY A 64 -7.10 -2.48 -1.57
C GLY A 64 -8.51 -1.97 -1.37
N ALA A 65 -9.08 -2.10 -0.18
CA ALA A 65 -10.39 -1.57 0.16
C ALA A 65 -10.43 -0.03 0.07
N LEU A 66 -9.38 0.66 0.53
CA LEU A 66 -9.27 2.12 0.41
C LEU A 66 -9.21 2.56 -1.05
N ALA A 67 -8.39 1.91 -1.88
CA ALA A 67 -8.30 2.16 -3.31
C ALA A 67 -9.66 1.95 -4.01
N ALA A 68 -10.42 0.94 -3.57
CA ALA A 68 -11.78 0.68 -4.03
C ALA A 68 -12.86 1.58 -3.40
N ARG A 69 -12.49 2.61 -2.61
CA ARG A 69 -13.39 3.54 -1.89
C ARG A 69 -14.34 2.87 -0.89
N GLN A 70 -14.02 1.66 -0.43
CA GLN A 70 -14.78 0.92 0.58
C GLN A 70 -14.31 1.33 1.98
N LEU A 71 -14.60 2.59 2.36
CA LEU A 71 -13.95 3.25 3.50
C LEU A 71 -14.12 2.51 4.83
N ASP A 72 -15.32 2.01 5.12
CA ASP A 72 -15.57 1.30 6.39
C ASP A 72 -14.82 -0.04 6.45
N ARG A 73 -14.69 -0.72 5.30
CA ARG A 73 -13.91 -1.96 5.21
C ARG A 73 -12.41 -1.69 5.32
N ALA A 74 -11.94 -0.61 4.69
CA ALA A 74 -10.55 -0.18 4.79
C ALA A 74 -10.17 0.11 6.24
N GLU A 75 -11.02 0.84 6.96
CA GLU A 75 -10.84 1.16 8.38
C GLU A 75 -10.86 -0.11 9.26
N ALA A 76 -11.79 -1.03 8.99
CA ALA A 76 -11.86 -2.31 9.70
C ALA A 76 -10.57 -3.13 9.52
N TYR A 77 -10.06 -3.25 8.29
CA TYR A 77 -8.80 -3.97 8.03
C TYR A 77 -7.59 -3.26 8.64
N ALA A 78 -7.52 -1.93 8.59
CA ALA A 78 -6.45 -1.15 9.23
C ALA A 78 -6.42 -1.39 10.74
N THR A 79 -7.58 -1.29 11.39
CA THR A 79 -7.75 -1.55 12.82
C THR A 79 -7.36 -2.98 13.18
N GLU A 80 -7.83 -3.96 12.40
CA GLU A 80 -7.53 -5.38 12.61
C GLU A 80 -6.03 -5.66 12.48
N ALA A 81 -5.38 -5.20 11.40
CA ALA A 81 -3.94 -5.39 11.20
C ALA A 81 -3.13 -4.78 12.34
N ARG A 82 -3.51 -3.58 12.79
CA ARG A 82 -2.83 -2.88 13.89
C ARG A 82 -2.98 -3.62 15.22
N ASN A 83 -4.19 -4.05 15.55
CA ASN A 83 -4.49 -4.78 16.79
C ASN A 83 -3.82 -6.15 16.82
N LEU A 84 -3.61 -6.77 15.65
CA LEU A 84 -2.86 -8.01 15.54
C LEU A 84 -1.35 -7.77 15.73
N ALA A 85 -0.81 -6.72 15.12
CA ALA A 85 0.63 -6.50 15.03
C ALA A 85 1.24 -5.93 16.32
N LEU A 86 0.60 -4.95 16.96
CA LEU A 86 1.20 -4.25 18.11
C LEU A 86 1.52 -5.17 19.30
N PRO A 87 0.64 -6.11 19.71
CA PRO A 87 0.96 -7.02 20.82
C PRO A 87 2.15 -7.96 20.50
N MET A 88 2.35 -8.34 19.23
CA MET A 88 3.44 -9.22 18.80
C MET A 88 4.81 -8.56 18.88
N LEU A 89 4.85 -7.22 18.96
CA LEU A 89 6.09 -6.47 19.09
C LEU A 89 6.76 -6.75 20.44
N GLY A 90 5.97 -6.84 21.51
CA GLY A 90 6.47 -6.92 22.88
C GLY A 90 7.37 -5.71 23.20
N VAL A 91 8.61 -5.98 23.59
CA VAL A 91 9.62 -4.94 23.89
C VAL A 91 10.58 -4.67 22.71
N ARG A 92 10.40 -5.35 21.58
CA ARG A 92 11.32 -5.24 20.44
C ARG A 92 11.10 -3.94 19.67
N PRO A 93 12.12 -3.40 18.99
CA PRO A 93 11.93 -2.33 18.02
C PRO A 93 11.05 -2.79 16.85
N ILE A 94 10.24 -1.88 16.29
CA ILE A 94 9.34 -2.20 15.15
C ILE A 94 10.10 -2.74 13.93
N ASP A 95 11.33 -2.28 13.74
CA ASP A 95 12.18 -2.67 12.61
C ASP A 95 12.82 -4.06 12.77
N ALA A 96 12.63 -4.71 13.92
CA ALA A 96 13.09 -6.08 14.14
C ALA A 96 12.26 -7.13 13.37
N ASP A 97 11.07 -6.75 12.90
CA ASP A 97 10.21 -7.62 12.08
C ASP A 97 9.59 -6.80 10.92
N PRO A 98 9.98 -7.07 9.66
CA PRO A 98 9.52 -6.31 8.51
C PRO A 98 8.01 -6.47 8.25
N TRP A 99 7.39 -7.56 8.71
CA TRP A 99 5.95 -7.76 8.59
C TRP A 99 5.18 -6.93 9.60
N LEU A 100 5.65 -6.85 10.85
CA LEU A 100 5.06 -5.95 11.83
C LEU A 100 5.21 -4.49 11.40
N ALA A 101 6.39 -4.09 10.92
CA ALA A 101 6.60 -2.75 10.36
C ALA A 101 5.66 -2.46 9.17
N THR A 102 5.43 -3.45 8.30
CA THR A 102 4.48 -3.32 7.19
C THR A 102 3.05 -3.17 7.68
N ALA A 103 2.59 -4.05 8.58
CA ALA A 103 1.24 -4.02 9.12
C ALA A 103 0.93 -2.70 9.84
N VAL A 104 1.81 -2.26 10.74
CA VAL A 104 1.62 -1.01 11.50
C VAL A 104 1.68 0.20 10.56
N GLY A 105 2.69 0.29 9.69
CA GLY A 105 2.83 1.39 8.75
C GLY A 105 1.63 1.53 7.81
N ALA A 106 1.18 0.41 7.23
CA ALA A 106 0.02 0.39 6.34
C ALA A 106 -1.29 0.69 7.10
N SER A 107 -1.45 0.27 8.36
CA SER A 107 -2.62 0.66 9.15
C SER A 107 -2.72 2.18 9.36
N ILE A 108 -1.58 2.85 9.59
CA ILE A 108 -1.51 4.30 9.77
C ILE A 108 -1.86 5.01 8.47
N GLU A 109 -1.29 4.55 7.36
CA GLU A 109 -1.56 5.05 6.02
C GLU A 109 -3.05 4.92 5.67
N VAL A 110 -3.65 3.73 5.86
CA VAL A 110 -5.04 3.48 5.51
C VAL A 110 -5.99 4.31 6.36
N HIS A 111 -5.78 4.39 7.68
CA HIS A 111 -6.62 5.21 8.56
C HIS A 111 -6.59 6.70 8.16
N ALA A 112 -5.39 7.25 7.95
CA ALA A 112 -5.25 8.63 7.49
C ALA A 112 -5.90 8.85 6.11
N GLY A 113 -5.77 7.86 5.22
CA GLY A 113 -6.41 7.86 3.91
C GLY A 113 -7.94 7.80 3.97
N VAL A 114 -8.52 7.07 4.93
CA VAL A 114 -9.97 7.03 5.18
C VAL A 114 -10.47 8.40 5.64
N LEU A 115 -9.81 9.03 6.62
CA LEU A 115 -10.13 10.39 7.06
C LEU A 115 -10.06 11.38 5.89
N ALA A 116 -8.97 11.36 5.14
CA ALA A 116 -8.81 12.21 3.96
C ALA A 116 -9.90 11.98 2.91
N ALA A 117 -10.27 10.72 2.65
CA ALA A 117 -11.32 10.35 1.70
C ALA A 117 -12.72 10.83 2.11
N ARG A 118 -12.94 11.09 3.40
CA ARG A 118 -14.15 11.70 3.98
C ARG A 118 -14.12 13.23 4.00
N GLY A 119 -13.01 13.85 3.61
CA GLY A 119 -12.81 15.30 3.66
C GLY A 119 -12.21 15.81 4.98
N GLU A 120 -11.84 14.91 5.90
CA GLU A 120 -11.29 15.20 7.23
C GLU A 120 -9.76 15.34 7.17
N ILE A 121 -9.27 16.21 6.28
CA ILE A 121 -7.83 16.41 6.05
C ILE A 121 -7.10 16.95 7.30
N PRO A 122 -7.63 17.93 8.05
CA PRO A 122 -7.00 18.39 9.29
C PRO A 122 -6.79 17.27 10.32
N GLU A 123 -7.78 16.40 10.48
CA GLU A 123 -7.78 15.24 11.38
C GLU A 123 -6.75 14.21 10.92
N ALA A 124 -6.72 13.89 9.62
CA ALA A 124 -5.72 13.00 9.04
C ALA A 124 -4.29 13.50 9.30
N LEU A 125 -4.03 14.80 9.09
CA LEU A 125 -2.72 15.40 9.35
C LEU A 125 -2.37 15.44 10.84
N ALA A 126 -3.34 15.71 11.72
CA ALA A 126 -3.13 15.67 13.16
C ALA A 126 -2.75 14.25 13.62
N TYR A 127 -3.48 13.24 13.15
CA TYR A 127 -3.20 11.83 13.41
C TYR A 127 -1.80 11.44 12.91
N LEU A 128 -1.46 11.74 11.65
CA LEU A 128 -0.16 11.39 11.08
C LEU A 128 0.99 12.05 11.84
N ARG A 129 0.85 13.32 12.26
CA ARG A 129 1.87 14.00 13.07
C ARG A 129 2.03 13.38 14.46
N GLN A 130 0.94 12.91 15.06
CA GLN A 130 1.01 12.16 16.32
C GLN A 130 1.76 10.84 16.11
N GLN A 131 1.41 10.08 15.07
CA GLN A 131 2.10 8.83 14.75
C GLN A 131 3.59 9.06 14.44
N LEU A 132 3.93 10.14 13.72
CA LEU A 132 5.31 10.48 13.42
C LEU A 132 6.13 10.67 14.70
N LYS A 133 5.59 11.39 15.70
CA LYS A 133 6.24 11.54 17.02
C LYS A 133 6.46 10.20 17.69
N THR A 134 5.48 9.31 17.67
CA THR A 134 5.58 7.96 18.26
C THR A 134 6.64 7.10 17.59
N TRP A 135 6.77 7.17 16.26
CA TRP A 135 7.60 6.25 15.49
C TRP A 135 8.90 6.87 14.96
N THR A 136 9.28 8.04 15.49
CA THR A 136 10.50 8.75 15.07
C THR A 136 11.73 7.86 15.29
N GLY A 137 12.63 7.82 14.30
CA GLY A 137 13.87 7.02 14.35
C GLY A 137 13.70 5.56 13.91
N THR A 138 12.52 5.18 13.44
CA THR A 138 12.25 3.85 12.86
C THR A 138 11.98 3.95 11.35
N SER A 139 11.88 2.80 10.66
CA SER A 139 11.50 2.73 9.24
C SER A 139 10.12 3.34 8.94
N LEU A 140 9.27 3.52 9.94
CA LEU A 140 7.96 4.17 9.78
C LEU A 140 8.05 5.68 9.63
N THR A 141 9.16 6.30 10.04
CA THR A 141 9.36 7.76 9.94
C THR A 141 9.11 8.25 8.52
N GLU A 142 9.81 7.68 7.54
CA GLU A 142 9.68 8.09 6.13
C GLU A 142 8.32 7.71 5.55
N ARG A 143 7.75 6.56 5.96
CA ARG A 143 6.43 6.12 5.52
C ARG A 143 5.34 7.10 5.96
N ILE A 144 5.41 7.59 7.21
CA ILE A 144 4.44 8.54 7.75
C ILE A 144 4.67 9.93 7.15
N SER A 145 5.92 10.38 7.05
CA SER A 145 6.28 11.65 6.40
C SER A 145 5.80 11.74 4.96
N LYS A 146 5.94 10.64 4.19
CA LYS A 146 5.35 10.54 2.84
C LYS A 146 3.85 10.81 2.85
N ASN A 147 3.11 10.17 3.75
CA ASN A 147 1.64 10.35 3.83
C ASN A 147 1.25 11.78 4.22
N ILE A 148 2.01 12.42 5.11
CA ILE A 148 1.82 13.85 5.41
C ILE A 148 2.01 14.68 4.14
N ASN A 149 3.07 14.41 3.37
CA ASN A 149 3.36 15.16 2.14
C ASN A 149 2.27 14.98 1.09
N LEU A 150 1.74 13.76 0.91
CA LEU A 150 0.62 13.50 -0.02
C LEU A 150 -0.60 14.36 0.29
N LEU A 151 -0.95 14.51 1.58
CA LEU A 151 -2.11 15.30 1.98
C LEU A 151 -1.83 16.81 2.07
N ASN A 152 -0.58 17.19 2.31
CA ASN A 152 -0.22 18.56 2.66
C ASN A 152 0.32 19.39 1.49
N LEU A 153 0.80 18.77 0.40
CA LEU A 153 1.43 19.48 -0.72
C LEU A 153 0.45 19.87 -1.83
N GLU A 154 -0.70 19.21 -1.93
CA GLU A 154 -1.69 19.53 -2.96
C GLU A 154 -2.18 20.98 -2.84
N GLY A 155 -2.23 21.69 -3.97
CA GLY A 155 -2.62 23.11 -4.02
C GLY A 155 -1.61 24.09 -3.44
N LYS A 156 -0.44 23.64 -2.97
CA LYS A 156 0.62 24.50 -2.43
C LYS A 156 1.75 24.72 -3.43
N PRO A 157 2.53 25.80 -3.29
CA PRO A 157 3.76 25.96 -4.06
C PRO A 157 4.67 24.74 -3.88
N ALA A 158 5.24 24.26 -4.98
CA ALA A 158 6.23 23.18 -4.93
C ALA A 158 7.39 23.58 -4.01
N PRO A 159 7.86 22.68 -3.12
CA PRO A 159 9.02 22.93 -2.29
C PRO A 159 10.26 23.27 -3.13
N ALA A 160 11.17 24.06 -2.57
CA ALA A 160 12.45 24.32 -3.21
C ALA A 160 13.24 23.01 -3.36
N LEU A 161 13.90 22.84 -4.51
CA LEU A 161 14.74 21.70 -4.80
C LEU A 161 16.18 22.17 -4.96
N GLU A 162 17.11 21.43 -4.36
CA GLU A 162 18.53 21.70 -4.55
C GLU A 162 18.94 21.38 -5.99
N GLY A 163 19.72 22.27 -6.61
CA GLY A 163 20.23 22.08 -7.98
C GLY A 163 19.20 22.26 -9.10
N VAL A 164 17.94 22.58 -8.82
CA VAL A 164 16.88 22.78 -9.84
C VAL A 164 16.12 24.08 -9.59
N SER A 165 16.14 24.99 -10.57
CA SER A 165 15.37 26.23 -10.53
C SER A 165 13.96 26.02 -11.10
N LEU A 166 12.99 25.72 -10.23
CA LEU A 166 11.58 25.57 -10.65
C LEU A 166 10.96 26.87 -11.16
N SER A 167 11.50 28.03 -10.78
CA SER A 167 11.02 29.34 -11.25
C SER A 167 11.21 29.52 -12.76
N ALA A 168 12.25 28.91 -13.34
CA ALA A 168 12.51 28.92 -14.78
C ALA A 168 11.47 28.10 -15.57
N LEU A 169 10.72 27.23 -14.90
CA LEU A 169 9.70 26.36 -15.51
C LEU A 169 8.28 26.88 -15.30
N ARG A 170 8.10 28.12 -14.84
CA ARG A 170 6.78 28.72 -14.66
C ARG A 170 6.05 28.89 -16.00
N GLY A 171 4.72 28.83 -15.96
CA GLY A 171 3.86 28.98 -17.14
C GLY A 171 3.62 27.69 -17.92
N ARG A 172 4.23 26.57 -17.51
CA ARG A 172 3.98 25.23 -18.05
C ARG A 172 3.73 24.23 -16.92
N PRO A 173 2.86 23.23 -17.11
CA PRO A 173 2.83 22.06 -16.23
C PRO A 173 4.19 21.36 -16.21
N VAL A 174 4.65 21.01 -15.00
CA VAL A 174 5.92 20.31 -14.78
C VAL A 174 5.63 19.03 -13.99
N LEU A 175 6.08 17.89 -14.51
CA LEU A 175 6.12 16.63 -13.78
C LEU A 175 7.55 16.40 -13.29
N LEU A 176 7.72 16.26 -11.98
CA LEU A 176 8.98 15.85 -11.37
C LEU A 176 8.87 14.39 -10.96
N PHE A 177 9.70 13.52 -11.54
CA PHE A 177 9.73 12.10 -11.24
C PHE A 177 11.03 11.73 -10.52
N PHE A 178 10.94 11.52 -9.21
CA PHE A 178 12.06 11.07 -8.38
C PHE A 178 12.14 9.55 -8.44
N TRP A 179 13.24 9.01 -8.95
CA TRP A 179 13.38 7.58 -9.22
C TRP A 179 14.81 7.08 -8.95
N ALA A 180 14.97 5.76 -8.88
CA ALA A 180 16.27 5.11 -8.82
C ALA A 180 16.33 3.94 -9.82
N HIS A 181 17.50 3.69 -10.41
CA HIS A 181 17.69 2.67 -11.44
C HIS A 181 17.42 1.23 -10.98
N TRP A 182 17.48 0.99 -9.66
CA TRP A 182 17.21 -0.28 -9.02
C TRP A 182 15.77 -0.39 -8.48
N CYS A 183 14.94 0.65 -8.59
CA CYS A 183 13.57 0.66 -8.08
C CYS A 183 12.61 -0.04 -9.06
N PRO A 184 12.04 -1.21 -8.71
CA PRO A 184 11.15 -1.96 -9.62
C PRO A 184 9.84 -1.22 -9.89
N ASP A 185 9.24 -0.62 -8.86
CA ASP A 185 7.99 0.14 -8.98
C ASP A 185 8.20 1.35 -9.91
N CYS A 186 9.34 2.04 -9.77
CA CYS A 186 9.69 3.16 -10.63
C CYS A 186 9.84 2.74 -12.11
N LYS A 187 10.29 1.51 -12.38
CA LYS A 187 10.33 0.96 -13.75
C LYS A 187 8.92 0.65 -14.26
N ALA A 188 8.04 0.15 -13.38
CA ALA A 188 6.64 -0.10 -13.70
C ALA A 188 5.86 1.18 -14.03
N ASP A 189 6.27 2.34 -13.51
CA ASP A 189 5.66 3.64 -13.78
C ASP A 189 6.07 4.26 -15.14
N VAL A 190 7.14 3.77 -15.79
CA VAL A 190 7.65 4.34 -17.05
C VAL A 190 6.58 4.43 -18.15
N PRO A 191 5.76 3.37 -18.41
CA PRO A 191 4.69 3.44 -19.41
C PRO A 191 3.61 4.48 -19.06
N VAL A 192 3.33 4.67 -17.76
CA VAL A 192 2.37 5.67 -17.27
C VAL A 192 2.88 7.07 -17.54
N ILE A 193 4.15 7.35 -17.24
CA ILE A 193 4.78 8.65 -17.50
C ILE A 193 4.79 8.95 -19.01
N ALA A 194 5.11 7.96 -19.85
CA ALA A 194 5.05 8.12 -21.29
C ALA A 194 3.61 8.44 -21.78
N ALA A 195 2.59 7.86 -21.15
CA ALA A 195 1.20 8.18 -21.45
C ALA A 195 0.81 9.61 -21.02
N VAL A 196 1.26 10.05 -19.84
CA VAL A 196 1.10 11.43 -19.36
C VAL A 196 1.74 12.40 -20.36
N GLN A 197 2.99 12.18 -20.77
CA GLN A 197 3.66 13.02 -21.76
C GLN A 197 2.86 13.16 -23.06
N ARG A 198 2.40 12.03 -23.63
CA ARG A 198 1.58 12.04 -24.86
C ARG A 198 0.29 12.85 -24.68
N ARG A 199 -0.39 12.68 -23.55
CA ARG A 199 -1.65 13.38 -23.25
C ARG A 199 -1.46 14.90 -23.13
N PHE A 200 -0.43 15.34 -22.42
CA PHE A 200 -0.20 16.77 -22.20
C PHE A 200 0.44 17.47 -23.40
N ALA A 201 1.22 16.76 -24.22
CA ALA A 201 1.70 17.27 -25.51
C ALA A 201 0.53 17.63 -26.44
N ALA A 202 -0.51 16.79 -26.48
CA ALA A 202 -1.72 17.03 -27.29
C ALA A 202 -2.53 18.25 -26.82
N GLN A 203 -2.39 18.66 -25.56
CA GLN A 203 -3.09 19.82 -24.97
C GLN A 203 -2.34 21.14 -25.13
N ARG A 204 -1.19 21.16 -25.83
CA ARG A 204 -0.31 22.33 -25.99
C ARG A 204 0.15 22.94 -24.66
N LEU A 205 0.31 22.10 -23.64
CA LEU A 205 0.80 22.49 -22.32
C LEU A 205 2.32 22.24 -22.16
N ALA A 206 3.06 22.20 -23.27
CA ALA A 206 4.49 21.88 -23.31
C ALA A 206 5.32 23.04 -23.88
#